data_AF-A0AAU4T075-F1
#
_entry.id   AF-A0AAU4T075-F1
#
_cell.length_a   1.000
_cell.length_b   1.000
_cell.length_c   1.000
_cell.angle_alpha   90.00
_cell.angle_beta   90.00
_cell.angle_gamma   90.00
#
_symmetry.space_group_name_H-M   'P 1'
#
loop_
_entity.id
_entity.type
_entity.pdbx_description
1 polymer ?
#
loop_
_entity_poly.entity_id
_entity_poly.type
_entity_poly.pdbx_seq_one_letter_code
_entity_poly.pdbx_strand_id
1 'polypeptide(L)'
;MHGIAVPASIVVSEMQFPDEVAVDPSAVARRLLEAPGRDGETSFVEVDEVRGVRTERTVAADAPGGGELGSRRVDYIVPVPGDCGRWVGVVFSTLGAGDPEDELADLFVELFDAMMTTFRWSRA
;
A
#
# COMPACT_ATOMS: atom_id res chain seq x y z
N MET A 1 -5.07 -1.69 -22.76
CA MET A 1 -4.13 -2.26 -23.74
C MET A 1 -4.86 -3.34 -24.55
N HIS A 2 -4.80 -3.33 -25.88
CA HIS A 2 -5.43 -4.30 -26.81
C HIS A 2 -6.90 -4.73 -26.58
N GLY A 3 -7.70 -3.98 -25.81
CA GLY A 3 -9.08 -4.36 -25.48
C GLY A 3 -9.20 -5.40 -24.35
N ILE A 4 -8.11 -5.75 -23.67
CA ILE A 4 -8.14 -6.65 -22.50
C ILE A 4 -8.45 -5.80 -21.26
N ALA A 5 -9.53 -6.13 -20.58
CA ALA A 5 -9.85 -5.59 -19.26
C ALA A 5 -8.88 -6.19 -18.24
N VAL A 6 -8.15 -5.32 -17.55
CA VAL A 6 -7.24 -5.72 -16.49
C VAL A 6 -7.95 -5.49 -15.15
N PRO A 7 -8.17 -6.53 -14.35
CA PRO A 7 -8.77 -6.40 -13.03
C PRO A 7 -7.73 -5.89 -12.02
N ALA A 8 -7.66 -4.57 -11.86
CA ALA A 8 -6.85 -3.91 -10.85
C ALA A 8 -7.61 -2.78 -10.17
N SER A 9 -7.25 -2.46 -8.93
CA SER A 9 -7.85 -1.37 -8.17
C SER A 9 -6.83 -0.63 -7.32
N ILE A 10 -7.07 0.67 -7.11
CA ILE A 10 -6.35 1.49 -6.14
C ILE A 10 -7.41 2.10 -5.21
N VAL A 11 -7.26 1.87 -3.91
CA VAL A 11 -8.07 2.48 -2.86
C VAL A 11 -7.19 3.40 -2.03
N VAL A 12 -7.63 4.64 -1.87
CA VAL A 12 -6.96 5.64 -1.03
C VAL A 12 -7.85 5.92 0.16
N SER A 13 -7.29 5.79 1.35
CA SER A 13 -7.96 6.05 2.62
C SER A 13 -7.13 7.00 3.47
N GLU A 14 -7.78 8.01 4.04
CA GLU A 14 -7.17 8.87 5.06
C GLU A 14 -7.56 8.36 6.46
N MET A 15 -6.60 8.34 7.37
CA MET A 15 -6.76 8.00 8.77
C MET A 15 -6.34 9.18 9.62
N GLN A 16 -7.20 9.58 10.55
CA GLN A 16 -6.91 10.67 11.50
C GLN A 16 -6.99 10.12 12.92
N PHE A 17 -5.92 10.32 13.68
CA PHE A 17 -5.80 9.93 15.07
C PHE A 17 -5.81 11.18 15.96
N PRO A 18 -6.42 11.14 17.16
CA PRO A 18 -6.41 12.28 18.09
C PRO A 18 -4.99 12.66 18.55
N ASP A 19 -4.74 13.96 18.74
CA ASP A 19 -3.44 14.51 19.19
C ASP A 19 -2.93 13.94 20.52
N GLU A 20 -3.82 13.49 21.41
CA GLU A 20 -3.44 12.84 22.68
C GLU A 20 -2.70 11.50 22.45
N VAL A 21 -2.73 10.98 21.22
CA VAL A 21 -2.00 9.82 20.75
C VAL A 21 -0.98 10.22 19.68
N ALA A 22 -0.47 11.46 19.69
CA ALA A 22 0.58 11.90 18.77
C ALA A 22 1.83 11.03 18.93
N VAL A 23 1.88 9.94 18.17
CA VAL A 23 3.00 9.01 18.12
C VAL A 23 3.95 9.51 17.05
N ASP A 24 5.24 9.55 17.38
CA ASP A 24 6.29 9.76 16.38
C ASP A 24 6.02 8.86 15.15
N PRO A 25 5.83 9.44 13.95
CA PRO A 25 5.56 8.65 12.76
C PRO A 25 6.61 7.57 12.48
N SER A 26 7.86 7.81 12.90
CA SER A 26 8.92 6.81 12.81
C SER A 26 8.66 5.59 13.70
N ALA A 27 8.11 5.81 14.90
CA ALA A 27 7.75 4.74 15.82
C ALA A 27 6.54 3.93 15.30
N VAL A 28 5.55 4.60 14.70
CA VAL A 28 4.42 3.92 14.04
C VAL A 28 4.90 3.08 12.86
N ALA A 29 5.73 3.65 11.98
CA ALA A 29 6.27 2.94 10.82
C ALA A 29 7.08 1.70 11.24
N ARG A 30 7.89 1.81 12.29
CA ARG A 30 8.60 0.66 12.88
C ARG A 30 7.62 -0.40 13.42
N ARG A 31 6.57 0.02 14.12
CA ARG A 31 5.55 -0.89 14.67
C ARG A 31 4.82 -1.65 13.55
N LEU A 32 4.54 -0.98 12.44
CA LEU A 32 3.91 -1.58 11.25
C LEU A 32 4.82 -2.61 10.57
N LEU A 33 6.14 -2.39 10.58
CA LEU A 33 7.14 -3.34 10.07
C LEU A 33 7.21 -4.60 10.95
N GLU A 34 7.08 -4.44 12.26
CA GLU A 34 7.15 -5.53 13.25
C GLU A 34 5.77 -6.19 13.53
N ALA A 35 4.70 -5.72 12.88
CA ALA A 35 3.33 -6.10 13.22
C ALA A 35 3.05 -7.58 12.84
N PRO A 36 2.70 -8.45 13.80
CA PRO A 36 2.34 -9.83 13.50
C PRO A 36 1.03 -9.89 12.71
N GLY A 37 0.92 -10.87 11.81
CA GLY A 37 -0.30 -11.09 11.01
C GLY A 37 -0.39 -10.26 9.74
N ARG A 38 0.65 -9.49 9.40
CA ARG A 38 0.89 -9.06 8.02
C ARG A 38 1.70 -10.13 7.31
N ASP A 39 1.01 -11.05 6.65
CA ASP A 39 1.67 -11.93 5.68
C ASP A 39 2.25 -11.05 4.55
N GLY A 40 3.46 -11.38 4.10
CA GLY A 40 4.13 -10.69 2.99
C GLY A 40 5.40 -9.92 3.34
N GLU A 41 6.01 -9.34 2.31
CA GLU A 41 7.24 -8.56 2.43
C GLU A 41 6.91 -7.13 2.85
N THR A 42 7.47 -6.69 3.98
CA THR A 42 7.27 -5.33 4.49
C THR A 42 8.61 -4.60 4.56
N SER A 43 8.65 -3.36 4.07
CA SER A 43 9.86 -2.54 4.01
C SER A 43 9.55 -1.06 4.25
N PHE A 44 10.59 -0.29 4.59
CA PHE A 44 10.49 1.16 4.61
C PHE A 44 10.53 1.71 3.18
N VAL A 45 9.75 2.77 2.96
CA VAL A 45 9.77 3.55 1.71
C VAL A 45 9.84 5.03 2.03
N GLU A 46 10.29 5.82 1.07
CA GLU A 46 10.25 7.28 1.11
C GLU A 46 9.27 7.79 0.05
N VAL A 47 8.33 8.63 0.45
CA VAL A 47 7.33 9.27 -0.43
C VAL A 47 7.36 10.77 -0.14
N ASP A 48 7.86 11.55 -1.11
CA ASP A 48 8.05 13.00 -0.99
C ASP A 48 8.77 13.40 0.31
N GLU A 49 9.96 12.83 0.55
CA GLU A 49 10.82 13.03 1.73
C GLU A 49 10.25 12.51 3.06
N VAL A 50 9.08 11.87 3.03
CA VAL A 50 8.44 11.30 4.21
C VAL A 50 8.60 9.78 4.24
N ARG A 51 9.06 9.25 5.37
CA ARG A 51 9.20 7.81 5.58
C ARG A 51 7.84 7.16 5.85
N GLY A 52 7.50 6.17 5.03
CA GLY A 52 6.35 5.30 5.19
C GLY A 52 6.72 3.83 5.23
N VAL A 53 5.70 2.98 5.12
CA VAL A 53 5.84 1.52 5.07
C VAL A 53 5.15 0.99 3.82
N ARG A 54 5.85 0.12 3.09
CA ARG A 54 5.30 -0.67 1.99
C ARG A 54 5.15 -2.11 2.45
N THR A 55 3.98 -2.70 2.24
CA THR A 55 3.76 -4.13 2.43
C THR A 55 3.24 -4.73 1.14
N GLU A 56 3.89 -5.77 0.64
CA GLU A 56 3.49 -6.53 -0.53
C GLU A 56 3.20 -7.97 -0.18
N ARG A 57 2.09 -8.50 -0.70
CA ARG A 57 1.59 -9.82 -0.35
C ARG A 57 0.67 -10.41 -1.40
N THR A 58 0.68 -11.73 -1.48
CA THR A 58 -0.36 -12.48 -2.16
C THR A 58 -1.48 -12.78 -1.17
N VAL A 59 -2.70 -12.39 -1.52
CA VAL A 59 -3.92 -12.71 -0.76
C VAL A 59 -4.61 -13.86 -1.49
N ALA A 60 -4.71 -15.00 -0.81
CA ALA A 60 -5.39 -16.17 -1.38
C ALA A 60 -6.89 -15.90 -1.60
N ALA A 61 -7.49 -16.63 -2.56
CA ALA A 61 -8.93 -16.68 -2.71
C ALA A 61 -9.60 -17.10 -1.39
N ASP A 62 -10.78 -16.54 -1.11
CA ASP A 62 -11.59 -16.82 0.10
C ASP A 62 -10.92 -16.50 1.45
N ALA A 63 -9.70 -15.96 1.46
CA ALA A 63 -9.08 -15.44 2.68
C ALA A 63 -9.83 -14.19 3.18
N PRO A 64 -9.78 -13.87 4.49
CA PRO A 64 -10.34 -12.62 5.00
C PRO A 64 -9.79 -11.39 4.27
N GLY A 65 -10.68 -10.62 3.63
CA GLY A 65 -10.31 -9.46 2.82
C GLY A 65 -9.82 -9.79 1.39
N GLY A 66 -9.88 -11.06 0.99
CA GLY A 66 -9.76 -11.55 -0.38
C GLY A 66 -11.12 -11.64 -1.08
N GLY A 67 -11.08 -11.82 -2.40
CA GLY A 67 -12.26 -12.10 -3.22
C GLY A 67 -12.38 -13.57 -3.59
N GLU A 68 -13.24 -13.86 -4.56
CA GLU A 68 -13.39 -15.20 -5.17
C GLU A 68 -12.09 -15.69 -5.85
N LEU A 69 -11.20 -14.75 -6.20
CA LEU A 69 -9.91 -15.01 -6.84
C LEU A 69 -8.77 -14.49 -5.96
N GLY A 70 -7.63 -15.16 -6.05
CA GLY A 70 -6.38 -14.69 -5.43
C GLY A 70 -5.91 -13.38 -6.05
N SER A 71 -5.24 -12.55 -5.26
CA SER A 71 -4.78 -11.22 -5.70
C SER A 71 -3.40 -10.88 -5.15
N ARG A 72 -2.63 -10.12 -5.93
CA ARG A 72 -1.44 -9.42 -5.45
C ARG A 72 -1.89 -8.11 -4.84
N ARG A 73 -1.43 -7.78 -3.63
CA ARG A 73 -1.75 -6.53 -2.93
C ARG A 73 -0.48 -5.83 -2.46
N VAL A 74 -0.45 -4.52 -2.68
CA VAL A 74 0.61 -3.63 -2.20
C VAL A 74 -0.02 -2.48 -1.44
N ASP A 75 0.38 -2.28 -0.19
CA ASP A 75 -0.09 -1.18 0.65
C ASP A 75 1.06 -0.21 0.92
N TYR A 76 0.82 1.08 0.70
CA TYR A 76 1.66 2.17 1.19
C TYR A 76 0.94 2.85 2.35
N ILE A 77 1.57 2.88 3.53
CA ILE A 77 1.10 3.65 4.67
C ILE A 77 2.08 4.78 4.93
N VAL A 78 1.65 6.02 4.68
CA VAL A 78 2.50 7.21 4.72
C VAL A 78 1.88 8.28 5.65
N PRO A 79 2.67 8.91 6.53
CA PRO A 79 2.19 10.02 7.33
C PRO A 79 2.05 11.29 6.47
N VAL A 80 1.09 12.16 6.81
CA VAL A 80 0.92 13.46 6.15
C VAL A 80 1.98 14.44 6.71
N PRO A 81 2.80 15.08 5.86
CA PRO A 81 3.80 16.02 6.34
C PRO A 81 3.16 17.16 7.14
N GLY A 82 3.72 17.45 8.32
CA GLY A 82 3.26 18.53 9.20
C GLY A 82 2.07 18.19 10.10
N ASP A 83 1.52 16.97 10.01
CA ASP A 83 0.43 16.50 10.87
C ASP A 83 0.67 15.06 11.33
N CYS A 84 1.18 14.89 12.56
CA CYS A 84 1.53 13.59 13.13
C CYS A 84 0.31 12.68 13.38
N GLY A 85 -0.90 13.24 13.42
CA GLY A 85 -2.15 12.51 13.61
C GLY A 85 -2.74 11.99 12.30
N ARG A 86 -2.27 12.48 11.13
CA ARG A 86 -2.85 12.14 9.83
C ARG A 86 -1.97 11.22 9.01
N TRP A 87 -2.59 10.19 8.44
CA TRP A 87 -1.96 9.16 7.65
C TRP A 87 -2.79 8.86 6.42
N VAL A 88 -2.12 8.48 5.33
CA VAL A 88 -2.75 8.00 4.11
C VAL A 88 -2.34 6.55 3.87
N GLY A 89 -3.33 5.70 3.65
CA GLY A 89 -3.16 4.35 3.12
C GLY A 89 -3.51 4.33 1.63
N VAL A 90 -2.57 3.95 0.78
CA VAL A 90 -2.80 3.69 -0.65
C VAL A 90 -2.64 2.20 -0.87
N VAL A 91 -3.72 1.53 -1.26
CA VAL A 91 -3.78 0.08 -1.39
C VAL A 91 -4.05 -0.26 -2.84
N PHE A 92 -3.10 -0.92 -3.47
CA PHE A 92 -3.23 -1.50 -4.79
C PHE A 92 -3.58 -2.98 -4.71
N SER A 93 -4.43 -3.46 -5.61
CA SER A 93 -4.61 -4.89 -5.84
C SER A 93 -4.80 -5.22 -7.32
N THR A 94 -4.33 -6.41 -7.73
CA THR A 94 -4.52 -6.97 -9.07
C THR A 94 -4.71 -8.47 -9.03
N LEU A 95 -5.48 -9.02 -9.98
CA LEU A 95 -5.59 -10.47 -10.19
C LEU A 95 -4.59 -11.00 -11.23
N GLY A 96 -3.73 -10.13 -11.77
CA GLY A 96 -2.85 -10.48 -12.89
C GLY A 96 -3.65 -10.89 -14.13
N ALA A 97 -3.16 -11.90 -14.85
CA ALA A 97 -3.87 -12.64 -15.88
C ALA A 97 -4.68 -13.83 -15.30
N GLY A 98 -4.95 -13.82 -13.99
CA GLY A 98 -5.64 -14.89 -13.25
C GLY A 98 -4.75 -15.57 -12.20
N ASP A 99 -3.46 -15.26 -12.19
CA ASP A 99 -2.49 -15.71 -11.20
C ASP A 99 -1.85 -14.47 -10.53
N PRO A 100 -1.96 -14.30 -9.20
CA PRO A 100 -1.36 -13.16 -8.50
C PRO A 100 0.17 -13.16 -8.49
N GLU A 101 0.83 -14.19 -9.00
CA GLU A 101 2.30 -14.30 -9.09
C GLU A 101 2.80 -14.28 -10.54
N ASP A 102 1.95 -13.93 -11.51
CA ASP A 102 2.36 -13.82 -12.91
C ASP A 102 3.09 -12.51 -13.26
N GLU A 103 3.75 -12.51 -14.42
CA GLU A 103 4.51 -11.36 -14.93
C GLU A 103 3.65 -10.09 -15.09
N LEU A 104 2.34 -10.24 -15.30
CA LEU A 104 1.44 -9.11 -15.43
C LEU A 104 1.14 -8.48 -14.06
N ALA A 105 0.99 -9.30 -13.02
CA ALA A 105 0.91 -8.84 -11.64
C ALA A 105 2.18 -8.09 -11.25
N ASP A 106 3.37 -8.64 -11.56
CA ASP A 106 4.67 -7.99 -11.31
C ASP A 106 4.76 -6.62 -12.00
N LEU A 107 4.42 -6.55 -13.29
CA LEU A 107 4.44 -5.30 -14.04
C LEU A 107 3.52 -4.23 -13.44
N PHE A 108 2.34 -4.62 -12.93
CA PHE A 108 1.45 -3.65 -12.30
C PHE A 108 1.92 -3.21 -10.91
N VAL A 109 2.56 -4.10 -10.15
CA VAL A 109 3.22 -3.72 -8.91
C VAL A 109 4.31 -2.69 -9.20
N GLU A 110 5.16 -2.93 -10.20
CA GLU A 110 6.21 -1.97 -10.60
C GLU A 110 5.61 -0.63 -11.05
N LEU A 111 4.53 -0.65 -11.82
CA LEU A 111 3.82 0.57 -12.23
C LEU A 111 3.25 1.32 -11.03
N PHE A 112 2.64 0.62 -10.09
CA PHE A 112 2.10 1.22 -8.87
C PHE A 112 3.21 1.82 -8.00
N ASP A 113 4.32 1.13 -7.83
CA ASP A 113 5.48 1.64 -7.11
C ASP A 113 6.07 2.89 -7.79
N ALA A 114 6.09 2.92 -9.13
CA ALA A 114 6.48 4.11 -9.90
C ALA A 114 5.52 5.29 -9.68
N MET A 115 4.21 5.04 -9.57
CA MET A 115 3.23 6.08 -9.20
C MET A 115 3.47 6.60 -7.78
N MET A 116 3.72 5.69 -6.82
CA MET A 116 3.94 6.07 -5.42
C MET A 116 5.25 6.82 -5.21
N THR A 117 6.33 6.47 -5.91
CA THR A 117 7.63 7.17 -5.84
C THR A 117 7.62 8.54 -6.50
N THR A 118 6.64 8.82 -7.37
CA THR A 118 6.44 10.13 -8.01
C THR A 118 5.35 10.98 -7.36
N PHE A 119 4.64 10.42 -6.37
CA PHE A 119 3.64 11.15 -5.58
C PHE A 119 4.28 12.33 -4.85
N ARG A 120 3.57 13.46 -4.81
CA ARG A 120 4.00 14.71 -4.16
C ARG A 120 2.85 15.31 -3.36
N TRP A 121 3.14 15.79 -2.16
CA TRP A 121 2.16 16.55 -1.39
C TRP A 121 2.03 17.97 -1.96
N SER A 122 0.79 18.40 -2.23
CA SER A 122 0.54 19.81 -2.51
C SER A 122 0.66 20.60 -1.20
N ARG A 123 1.67 21.48 -1.12
CA ARG A 123 1.78 22.45 -0.02
C ARG A 123 0.79 23.59 -0.32
N ALA A 124 -0.17 23.80 0.57
CA ALA A 124 -1.09 24.93 0.53
C ALA A 124 -0.50 26.13 1.27
#